data_AF-A0A2T2WTD1-F1
#
_entry.id   AF-A0A2T2WTD1-F1
#
_cell.length_a   1.000
_cell.length_b   1.000
_cell.length_c   1.000
_cell.angle_alpha   90.00
_cell.angle_beta   90.00
_cell.angle_gamma   90.00
#
_symmetry.space_group_name_H-M   'P 1'
#
loop_
_entity.id
_entity.type
_entity.pdbx_description
1 polymer ?
#
loop_
_entity_poly.entity_id
_entity_poly.type
_entity_poly.pdbx_seq_one_letter_code
_entity_poly.pdbx_strand_id
1 'polypeptide(L)' 'MQRALSRMLTELTFQDEVSGVILFGSVQTGRIGPGSDIDLLIVTDGHEYWREGKMVLGIPFDLFLIRYPSCWRDFTMKTR' A
#
# COMPACT_ATOMS: atom_id res chain seq x y z
N MET A 1 -7.07 7.63 13.24
CA MET A 1 -6.25 6.68 12.47
C MET A 1 -7.08 5.63 11.76
N GLN A 2 -7.77 4.72 12.47
CA GLN A 2 -8.53 3.60 11.87
C GLN A 2 -9.47 4.02 10.72
N ARG A 3 -10.27 5.08 10.89
CA ARG A 3 -11.18 5.58 9.84
C ARG A 3 -10.45 6.05 8.57
N ALA A 4 -9.29 6.70 8.73
CA ALA A 4 -8.49 7.17 7.59
C ALA A 4 -7.88 5.98 6.85
N LEU A 5 -7.36 5.00 7.59
CA LEU A 5 -6.84 3.76 7.01
C LEU A 5 -7.94 2.98 6.28
N SER A 6 -9.11 2.79 6.89
CA SER A 6 -10.24 2.11 6.23
C SER A 6 -10.65 2.82 4.95
N ARG A 7 -10.75 4.16 4.97
CA ARG A 7 -11.06 4.94 3.77
C ARG A 7 -9.99 4.75 2.69
N MET A 8 -8.71 4.80 3.07
CA MET A 8 -7.62 4.65 2.12
C MET A 8 -7.59 3.25 1.51
N LEU A 9 -7.75 2.21 2.32
CA LEU A 9 -7.81 0.83 1.84
C LEU A 9 -9.01 0.62 0.91
N THR A 10 -10.19 1.16 1.25
CA THR A 10 -11.36 1.12 0.36
C THR A 10 -11.06 1.77 -0.98
N GLU A 11 -10.53 3.00 -1.00
CA GLU A 11 -10.16 3.70 -2.24
C GLU A 11 -9.17 2.90 -3.10
N LEU A 12 -8.16 2.26 -2.50
CA LEU A 12 -7.16 1.45 -3.21
C LEU A 12 -7.75 0.12 -3.73
N THR A 13 -8.59 -0.55 -2.94
CA THR A 13 -9.19 -1.83 -3.36
C THR A 13 -10.22 -1.71 -4.49
N PHE A 14 -10.68 -0.49 -4.79
CA PHE A 14 -11.56 -0.22 -5.93
C PHE A 14 -10.80 0.04 -7.24
N GLN A 15 -9.46 0.07 -7.22
CA GLN A 15 -8.66 0.21 -8.42
C GLN A 15 -8.34 -1.17 -8.99
N ASP A 16 -8.78 -1.45 -10.22
CA ASP A 16 -8.62 -2.75 -10.88
C ASP A 16 -7.15 -3.14 -11.06
N GLU A 17 -6.24 -2.16 -11.16
CA GLU A 17 -4.80 -2.42 -11.26
C GLU A 17 -4.12 -2.82 -9.94
N VAL A 18 -4.79 -2.64 -8.79
CA VAL A 18 -4.20 -2.91 -7.46
C VAL A 18 -4.38 -4.37 -7.09
N SER A 19 -3.29 -5.13 -7.11
CA SER A 19 -3.25 -6.54 -6.75
C SER A 19 -3.06 -6.77 -5.25
N GLY A 20 -2.59 -5.76 -4.50
CA GLY A 20 -2.38 -5.87 -3.06
C GLY A 20 -1.93 -4.58 -2.39
N VAL A 21 -2.19 -4.49 -1.08
CA VAL A 21 -1.75 -3.37 -0.24
C VAL A 21 -1.10 -3.93 1.02
N ILE A 22 0.09 -3.44 1.35
CA ILE A 22 0.88 -3.87 2.51
C ILE A 22 1.16 -2.64 3.38
N LEU A 23 0.77 -2.70 4.65
CA LEU A 23 1.14 -1.70 5.65
C LEU A 23 2.56 -1.98 6.15
N PHE A 24 3.42 -0.97 6.19
CA PHE A 24 4.77 -1.09 6.73
C PHE A 24 5.16 0.13 7.57
N GLY A 25 6.45 0.23 7.93
CA GLY A 25 7.01 1.41 8.56
C GLY A 25 6.67 1.57 10.05
N SER A 26 6.64 2.83 10.50
CA SER A 26 6.59 3.18 11.94
C SER A 26 5.29 2.70 12.61
N VAL A 27 4.17 2.76 11.90
CA VAL A 27 2.85 2.31 12.38
C VAL A 27 2.81 0.79 12.52
N GLN A 28 3.34 0.05 11.55
CA GLN A 28 3.40 -1.42 11.59
C GLN A 28 4.32 -1.94 12.70
N THR A 29 5.40 -1.22 13.00
CA THR A 29 6.38 -1.58 14.04
C THR A 29 6.04 -1.05 15.43
N GLY A 30 4.95 -0.29 15.58
CA GLY A 30 4.55 0.34 16.85
C GLY A 30 5.46 1.48 17.32
N ARG A 31 6.37 1.96 16.46
CA ARG A 31 7.32 3.05 16.75
C ARG A 31 6.76 4.40 16.30
N ILE A 32 5.57 4.73 16.79
CA ILE A 32 4.83 5.93 16.37
C ILE A 32 5.41 7.17 17.08
N GLY A 33 5.74 8.21 16.33
CA GLY A 33 6.22 9.49 16.82
C GLY A 33 5.37 10.67 16.35
N PRO A 34 5.63 11.89 16.88
CA PRO A 34 5.01 13.10 16.37
C PRO A 34 5.37 13.29 14.89
N GLY A 35 4.36 13.35 14.02
CA GLY A 35 4.55 13.47 12.57
C GLY A 35 4.69 12.16 11.81
N SER A 36 4.53 11.00 12.46
CA SER A 36 4.44 9.71 11.75
C SER A 36 3.28 9.72 10.76
N ASP A 37 3.60 9.31 9.53
CA ASP A 37 2.69 8.97 8.45
C ASP A 37 2.32 7.48 8.46
N ILE A 38 1.48 7.10 7.51
CA ILE A 38 1.10 5.71 7.25
C ILE A 38 1.72 5.31 5.92
N ASP A 39 2.72 4.42 6.00
CA ASP A 39 3.40 3.86 4.84
C ASP A 39 2.63 2.68 4.25
N LEU A 40 2.21 2.78 2.99
CA LEU A 40 1.56 1.71 2.25
C LEU A 40 2.36 1.33 1.00
N LEU A 41 2.68 0.05 0.87
CA LEU A 41 3.22 -0.52 -0.37
C LEU A 41 2.04 -1.08 -1.18
N ILE A 42 1.82 -0.52 -2.36
CA ILE A 42 0.76 -0.86 -3.29
C ILE A 42 1.38 -1.68 -4.42
N VAL A 43 0.92 -2.90 -4.58
CA VAL A 43 1.33 -3.80 -5.65
C VAL A 43 0.36 -3.64 -6.81
N THR A 44 0.86 -3.28 -7.99
CA THR A 44 0.04 -3.09 -9.20
C THR A 44 0.50 -3.95 -10.36
N ASP A 45 -0.38 -4.23 -11.30
CA ASP A 45 -0.06 -4.99 -12.51
C ASP A 45 0.51 -4.13 -13.66
N GLY A 46 0.29 -2.82 -13.59
CA GLY A 46 0.49 -1.91 -14.73
C GLY A 46 1.61 -0.86 -14.57
N HIS A 47 1.99 -0.48 -13.35
CA HIS A 47 2.79 0.72 -13.13
C HIS A 47 4.22 0.43 -12.69
N GLU A 48 5.20 1.12 -13.29
CA GLU A 48 6.56 1.20 -12.75
C GLU A 48 6.57 1.89 -11.38
N TYR A 49 7.70 1.80 -10.67
CA TYR A 49 7.80 2.35 -9.31
C TYR A 49 7.42 3.84 -9.26
N TRP A 50 6.54 4.21 -8.33
CA TRP A 50 6.13 5.58 -8.05
C TRP A 50 5.93 5.77 -6.54
N ARG A 51 6.14 6.99 -6.04
CA ARG A 51 5.80 7.39 -4.66
C ARG A 51 4.87 8.60 -4.64
N GLU A 52 3.80 8.53 -3.86
CA GLU A 52 2.82 9.61 -3.69
C GLU A 52 2.55 9.88 -2.20
N GLY A 53 2.56 11.15 -1.80
CA GLY A 53 2.10 11.57 -0.47
C GLY A 53 0.63 12.02 -0.53
N LYS A 54 -0.20 11.55 0.40
CA LYS A 54 -1.63 11.87 0.44
C LYS A 54 -2.11 12.19 1.86
N MET A 55 -3.05 13.14 1.98
CA MET A 55 -3.70 13.46 3.25
C MET A 55 -5.12 12.87 3.28
N VAL A 56 -5.40 12.00 4.26
CA VAL A 56 -6.73 11.41 4.44
C VAL A 56 -7.23 11.71 5.85
N LEU A 57 -8.29 12.51 5.96
CA LEU A 57 -8.87 12.94 7.25
C LEU A 57 -7.83 13.54 8.21
N GLY A 58 -6.89 14.34 7.67
CA GLY A 58 -5.82 14.99 8.44
C GLY A 58 -4.66 14.08 8.82
N ILE A 59 -4.61 12.84 8.31
CA ILE A 59 -3.52 11.90 8.54
C ILE A 59 -2.69 11.77 7.25
N PRO A 60 -1.36 11.94 7.33
CA PRO A 60 -0.48 11.73 6.17
C PRO A 60 -0.31 10.25 5.87
N PHE A 61 -0.31 9.93 4.57
CA PHE A 61 -0.02 8.63 4.00
C PHE A 61 1.08 8.77 2.97
N ASP A 62 2.04 7.86 3.00
CA ASP A 62 3.05 7.71 1.97
C ASP A 62 2.81 6.41 1.22
N LEU A 63 2.49 6.54 -0.07
CA LEU A 63 2.10 5.46 -0.95
C LEU A 63 3.28 5.11 -1.86
N PHE A 64 3.70 3.85 -1.83
CA PHE A 64 4.77 3.32 -2.67
C PHE A 64 4.14 2.32 -3.63
N LEU A 65 4.06 2.68 -4.90
CA LEU A 65 3.52 1.81 -5.94
C LEU A 65 4.67 1.01 -6.54
N ILE A 66 4.52 -0.31 -6.63
CA ILE A 66 5.45 -1.19 -7.33
C ILE A 66 4.71 -2.05 -8.33
N ARG A 67 5.36 -2.30 -9.47
CA ARG A 67 4.90 -3.33 -10.40
C ARG A 67 5.12 -4.69 -9.79
N TYR A 68 4.10 -5.55 -9.78
CA TYR A 68 4.31 -6.97 -9.62
C TYR A 68 4.99 -7.51 -10.88
N PRO A 69 6.20 -8.09 -10.82
CA PRO A 69 6.79 -8.72 -11.98
C PRO A 69 5.89 -9.88 -12.40
N SER A 70 5.42 -9.88 -13.65
CA SER A 70 4.55 -10.94 -14.17
C SER A 70 5.13 -12.35 -13.97
N CYS A 71 6.45 -12.47 -13.93
CA CYS A 71 7.17 -13.73 -13.66
C CYS A 71 6.98 -14.31 -12.26
N TRP A 72 6.42 -13.57 -11.29
CA TRP A 72 6.14 -14.08 -9.95
C TRP A 72 4.74 -14.70 -9.82
N ARG A 73 3.81 -14.41 -10.75
CA ARG A 73 2.48 -15.07 -10.79
C ARG A 73 2.60 -16.58 -11.03
N ASP A 74 3.63 -17.01 -11.75
CA ASP A 74 3.88 -18.41 -12.04
C ASP A 74 4.45 -19.19 -10.84
N PHE A 75 5.00 -18.50 -9.83
CA PHE A 75 5.55 -19.14 -8.64
C PHE A 75 4.49 -19.52 -7.60
N THR A 76 3.39 -18.75 -7.51
CA THR A 76 2.31 -19.01 -6.53
C THR A 76 1.33 -20.11 -6.95
N MET A 77 1.36 -20.58 -8.21
CA MET A 77 0.54 -21.72 -8.66
C MET A 77 1.23 -23.10 -8.55
N LYS A 78 2.47 -23.18 -8.06
CA LYS A 78 3.23 -24.44 -7.92
C LYS A 78 3.37 -24.94 -6.47
N THR A 79 2.38 -24.69 -5.62
CA THR A 79 2.21 -25.44 -4.37
C THR A 79 1.03 -26.40 -4.55
N ARG A 80 1.32 -27.57 -5.13
CA ARG A 80 0.48 -28.77 -5.03
C ARG A 80 1.07 -29.69 -3.98
#